data_AF-A0A417HN14-F1
#
_entry.id   AF-A0A417HN14-F1
#
_cell.length_a   1.000
_cell.length_b   1.000
_cell.length_c   1.000
_cell.angle_alpha   90.00
_cell.angle_beta   90.00
_cell.angle_gamma   90.00
#
_symmetry.space_group_name_H-M   'P 1'
#
loop_
_entity.id
_entity.type
_entity.pdbx_description
1 polymer ?
#
loop_
_entity_poly.entity_id
_entity_poly.type
_entity_poly.pdbx_seq_one_letter_code
_entity_poly.pdbx_strand_id
1 'polypeptide(L)' 'MKRIEEIVRLLEQGDAPLDQSLALFEEGTGLIKKCSAALDQAEQKVEMLVKTPEGPETEPFQVPEE' A
#
# COMPACT_ATOMS: atom_id res chain seq x y z
N MET A 1 -3.55 6.22 1.34
CA MET A 1 -2.80 7.10 0.42
C MET A 1 -3.01 8.58 0.70
N LYS A 2 -4.25 9.10 0.74
CA LYS A 2 -4.54 10.55 0.97
C LYS A 2 -3.73 11.23 2.09
N ARG A 3 -3.53 10.56 3.24
CA ARG A 3 -2.74 11.12 4.35
C ARG A 3 -1.24 11.23 4.05
N ILE A 4 -0.65 10.26 3.35
CA ILE A 4 0.76 10.33 2.93
C ILE A 4 0.95 11.50 1.97
N GLU A 5 0.04 11.68 1.00
CA GLU A 5 0.08 12.81 0.06
C GLU A 5 0.00 14.16 0.78
N GLU A 6 -0.86 14.27 1.80
CA GLU A 6 -0.96 15.46 2.63
C GLU A 6 0.33 15.72 3.42
N ILE A 7 0.91 14.69 4.05
CA ILE A 7 2.19 14.78 4.76
C ILE A 7 3.30 15.25 3.81
N VAL A 8 3.38 14.68 2.61
CA VAL A 8 4.36 15.08 1.59
C VAL A 8 4.21 16.55 1.24
N ARG A 9 2.97 17.02 0.97
CA ARG A 9 2.71 18.43 0.68
C ARG A 9 3.12 19.35 1.82
N LEU A 10 2.82 18.99 3.07
CA LEU A 10 3.18 19.79 4.24
C LEU A 10 4.69 19.86 4.45
N LEU A 11 5.41 18.75 4.22
CA LEU A 11 6.87 18.72 4.30
C LEU A 11 7.53 19.50 3.15
N GLU A 12 6.97 19.44 1.94
CA GLU A 12 7.47 20.18 0.77
C GLU A 12 7.25 21.70 0.87
N GLN A 13 6.19 22.13 1.57
CA GLN A 13 5.96 23.56 1.84
C GLN A 13 7.06 24.17 2.70
N GLY A 14 7.65 23.42 3.63
CA GLY A 14 8.79 23.87 4.44
C GLY A 14 8.47 24.93 5.51
N ASP A 15 7.19 25.30 5.66
CA ASP A 15 6.75 26.31 6.64
C ASP A 15 6.53 25.74 8.06
N ALA A 16 6.57 24.41 8.20
CA ALA A 16 6.37 23.74 9.48
C ALA A 16 7.62 23.87 10.38
N PRO A 17 7.46 24.18 11.68
CA PRO A 17 8.55 24.12 12.64
C PRO A 17 9.24 22.75 12.63
N LEU A 18 10.51 22.70 13.01
CA LEU A 18 11.32 21.47 12.98
C LEU A 18 10.64 20.30 13.71
N ASP A 19 10.14 20.52 14.92
CA ASP A 19 9.46 19.48 15.70
C ASP A 19 8.22 18.93 14.99
N GLN A 20 7.48 19.81 14.31
CA GLN A 20 6.31 19.39 13.53
C GLN A 20 6.72 18.63 12.26
N SER A 21 7.78 19.07 11.59
CA SER A 21 8.34 18.37 10.42
C SER A 21 8.83 16.97 10.78
N LEU A 22 9.48 16.82 11.94
CA LEU A 22 9.89 15.51 12.47
C LEU A 22 8.69 14.61 12.76
N ALA A 23 7.65 15.14 13.40
CA ALA A 23 6.43 14.38 13.68
C ALA A 23 5.72 13.92 12.39
N LEU A 24 5.63 14.81 11.39
CA LEU A 24 5.07 14.49 10.07
C LEU A 24 5.88 13.41 9.34
N PHE A 25 7.20 13.49 9.42
CA PHE A 25 8.10 12.47 8.84
C PHE A 25 7.93 11.11 9.53
N GLU A 26 7.90 11.06 10.86
CA GLU A 26 7.64 9.84 11.62
C GLU A 26 6.28 9.22 11.27
N GLU A 27 5.23 10.05 11.16
CA GLU A 27 3.91 9.59 10.73
C GLU A 27 3.97 9.00 9.31
N GLY A 28 4.60 9.70 8.37
CA GLY A 28 4.73 9.27 6.99
C GLY A 28 5.46 7.93 6.86
N THR A 29 6.61 7.78 7.53
CA THR A 29 7.36 6.52 7.54
C THR A 29 6.57 5.36 8.17
N GLY A 30 5.79 5.63 9.21
CA GLY A 30 4.90 4.64 9.82
C GLY A 30 3.79 4.19 8.88
N LEU A 31 3.18 5.11 8.13
CA LEU A 31 2.16 4.78 7.14
C LEU A 31 2.73 3.95 5.98
N ILE A 32 3.93 4.29 5.48
CA ILE A 32 4.61 3.53 4.43
C ILE A 32 4.87 2.10 4.88
N LYS A 33 5.41 1.89 6.09
CA LYS A 33 5.64 0.55 6.65
C LYS A 33 4.37 -0.29 6.71
N LYS A 34 3.24 0.31 7.10
CA LYS A 34 1.94 -0.38 7.13
C LYS A 34 1.48 -0.78 5.73
N CYS A 35 1.66 0.09 4.74
CA CYS A 35 1.33 -0.22 3.36
C CYS A 35 2.19 -1.37 2.81
N SER A 36 3.50 -1.36 3.04
CA SER A 36 4.38 -2.46 2.66
C SER A 36 3.95 -3.78 3.29
N ALA A 37 3.69 -3.80 4.61
CA ALA A 37 3.23 -5.02 5.27
C ALA A 37 1.88 -5.55 4.72
N ALA A 38 0.97 -4.66 4.31
CA ALA A 38 -0.28 -5.07 3.69
C ALA A 38 -0.07 -5.67 2.29
N LEU A 39 0.88 -5.13 1.51
CA LEU A 39 1.26 -5.69 0.21
C LEU A 39 1.90 -7.07 0.37
N ASP A 40 2.83 -7.22 1.31
CA ASP A 40 3.49 -8.51 1.59
C ASP A 40 2.46 -9.59 1.96
N GLN A 41 1.47 -9.23 2.80
CA GLN A 41 0.37 -10.14 3.15
C GLN A 41 -0.52 -10.50 1.96
N ALA A 42 -0.77 -9.55 1.05
CA ALA A 42 -1.56 -9.79 -0.15
C ALA A 42 -0.81 -10.74 -1.10
N GLU A 43 0.49 -10.52 -1.30
CA GLU A 43 1.36 -11.37 -2.11
C GLU A 43 1.39 -12.80 -1.57
N GLN A 44 1.58 -12.98 -0.26
CA GLN A 44 1.57 -14.30 0.37
C GLN A 44 0.23 -15.04 0.16
N LYS A 45 -0.91 -14.33 0.23
CA LYS A 45 -2.22 -14.92 -0.03
C LYS A 45 -2.37 -15.37 -1.48
N VAL A 46 -1.91 -14.56 -2.44
CA VAL A 46 -1.92 -14.93 -3.86
C VAL A 46 -1.05 -16.16 -4.08
N GLU A 47 0.15 -16.20 -3.50
CA GLU A 47 1.06 -17.33 -3.63
C GLU A 47 0.44 -18.64 -3.08
N MET A 48 -0.27 -18.58 -1.94
CA MET A 48 -0.97 -19.74 -1.39
C MET A 48 -2.12 -20.23 -2.28
N LEU A 49 -2.88 -19.32 -2.90
CA LEU A 49 -3.97 -19.66 -3.80
C LEU A 49 -3.46 -20.30 -5.11
N VAL A 50 -2.31 -19.85 -5.63
CA VAL A 50 -1.72 -20.39 -6.86
C VAL A 50 -1.04 -21.75 -6.63
N LYS A 51 -0.61 -22.06 -5.40
CA LYS A 51 0.11 -23.29 -5.04
C LYS A 51 -0.79 -24.48 -4.64
N THR A 52 -2.10 -24.42 -4.89
CA THR A 52 -2.98 -25.59 -4.70
C THR A 52 -2.54 -26.75 -5.60
N PRO A 53 -2.70 -28.02 -5.19
CA PRO A 53 -2.23 -29.19 -5.95
C PRO A 53 -2.88 -29.38 -7.33
N GLU A 54 -3.93 -28.61 -7.65
CA GLU A 54 -4.65 -28.61 -8.93
C GLU A 54 -4.14 -27.53 -9.90
N GLY A 55 -3.14 -26.72 -9.50
CA GLY A 55 -2.70 -25.54 -10.26
C GLY A 55 -3.66 -24.35 -10.10
N PRO A 56 -3.35 -23.17 -10.68
CA PRO A 56 -4.28 -22.05 -10.61
C PRO A 56 -5.59 -22.45 -11.31
N GLU A 57 -6.69 -22.47 -10.55
CA GLU A 57 -8.05 -22.58 -11.08
C GLU A 57 -8.38 -21.27 -11.81
N THR A 58 -7.86 -21.12 -13.02
CA THR A 58 -8.20 -20.01 -13.90
C THR A 58 -9.50 -20.37 -14.60
N GLU A 59 -10.62 -19.96 -14.01
CA GLU A 59 -11.88 -19.86 -14.76
C GLU A 59 -11.68 -18.81 -15.87
N PRO A 60 -12.01 -19.13 -17.14
CA PRO A 60 -11.97 -18.16 -18.21
C PRO A 60 -12.78 -16.92 -17.82
N PHE A 61 -12.17 -15.74 -17.87
CA PHE A 61 -12.88 -14.50 -17.69
C PHE A 61 -13.94 -14.38 -18.79
N GLN A 62 -15.20 -14.66 -18.44
CA GLN A 62 -16.33 -14.44 -19.35
C GLN A 62 -16.50 -12.94 -19.50
N VAL A 63 -16.06 -12.43 -20.65
CA VAL A 63 -16.37 -11.07 -21.08
C VAL A 63 -17.90 -11.02 -21.19
N PRO A 64 -18.60 -10.15 -20.43
CA PRO A 64 -20.02 -9.92 -20.67
C PRO A 64 -20.17 -9.41 -22.10
N GLU A 65 -20.89 -10.14 -22.96
CA GLU A 65 -21.35 -9.58 -24.23
C GLU A 65 -22.24 -8.35 -23.91
N GLU A 66 -22.01 -7.30 -24.70
CA GLU A 66 -22.44 -5.90 -24.49
C GLU A 66 -23.90 -5.68 -24.06
#